data_AF-A0A4Z0PN15-F1
#
_entry.id   AF-A0A4Z0PN15-F1
#
_cell.length_a   1.000
_cell.length_b   1.000
_cell.length_c   1.000
_cell.angle_alpha   90.00
_cell.angle_beta   90.00
_cell.angle_gamma   90.00
#
_symmetry.space_group_name_H-M   'P 1'
#
loop_
_entity.id
_entity.type
_entity.pdbx_description
1 polymer ?
#
loop_
_entity_poly.entity_id
_entity_poly.type
_entity_poly.pdbx_seq_one_letter_code
_entity_poly.pdbx_strand_id
1 'polypeptide(L)'
;MQGRYANEELGRATYDKFSSKTAVEELQPLQARYAGLATNLSNLETYTDYAVEMAANLYTVWEKANLPTRQKLQNMIHTNGLAFAPEIGLYRTGRINVIFDSISSLSNDNNNKKTGSNTAKSVKSGLVGPTGIEPVTC
;
A
#
# COMPACT_ATOMS: atom_id res chain seq x y z
N MET A 1 -30.22 -11.48 -2.77
CA MET A 1 -28.86 -12.02 -2.96
C MET A 1 -28.38 -12.57 -1.63
N GLN A 2 -28.28 -13.89 -1.52
CA GLN A 2 -27.94 -14.60 -0.29
C GLN A 2 -26.49 -15.07 -0.37
N GLY A 3 -25.62 -14.51 0.47
CA GLY A 3 -24.20 -14.84 0.54
C GLY A 3 -23.84 -15.43 1.91
N ARG A 4 -23.83 -16.77 1.96
CA ARG A 4 -22.99 -17.66 2.79
C ARG A 4 -22.64 -17.19 4.22
N TYR A 5 -23.51 -17.54 5.16
CA TYR A 5 -23.15 -17.72 6.58
C TYR A 5 -22.44 -19.08 6.71
N ALA A 6 -21.12 -19.08 6.79
CA ALA A 6 -20.39 -20.29 7.15
C ALA A 6 -19.02 -19.90 7.71
N ASN A 7 -19.00 -19.61 9.01
CA ASN A 7 -18.06 -20.18 9.97
C ASN A 7 -18.74 -20.06 11.33
N GLU A 8 -18.74 -21.16 12.08
CA GLU A 8 -19.57 -21.34 13.27
C GLU A 8 -19.42 -20.18 14.28
N GLU A 9 -20.58 -19.64 14.67
CA GLU A 9 -20.83 -18.69 15.77
C GLU A 9 -20.59 -17.18 15.58
N LEU A 10 -20.72 -16.62 14.38
CA LEU A 10 -21.13 -15.21 14.27
C LEU A 10 -22.59 -15.11 13.81
N GLY A 11 -23.50 -15.00 14.78
CA GLY A 11 -24.92 -14.75 14.50
C GLY A 11 -25.08 -13.53 13.59
N ARG A 12 -26.06 -13.54 12.68
CA ARG A 12 -26.36 -12.44 11.75
C ARG A 12 -26.37 -11.08 12.44
N ALA A 13 -26.98 -11.01 13.63
CA ALA A 13 -27.00 -9.81 14.46
C ALA A 13 -25.61 -9.33 14.91
N THR A 14 -24.70 -10.25 15.20
CA THR A 14 -23.32 -9.94 15.60
C THR A 14 -22.51 -9.47 14.39
N TYR A 15 -22.62 -10.14 13.23
CA TYR A 15 -22.01 -9.69 11.98
C TYR A 15 -22.53 -8.30 11.57
N ASP A 16 -23.84 -8.09 11.60
CA ASP A 16 -24.45 -6.80 11.24
C ASP A 16 -24.00 -5.70 12.21
N LYS A 17 -23.86 -6.00 13.50
CA LYS A 17 -23.35 -5.06 14.51
C LYS A 17 -21.88 -4.69 14.27
N PHE A 18 -21.02 -5.66 13.97
CA PHE A 18 -19.61 -5.37 13.67
C PHE A 18 -19.45 -4.70 12.30
N SER A 19 -20.17 -5.16 11.27
CA SER A 19 -20.16 -4.55 9.94
C SER A 19 -20.67 -3.11 9.96
N SER A 20 -21.76 -2.83 10.68
CA SER A 20 -22.28 -1.47 10.85
C SER A 20 -21.33 -0.60 11.67
N LYS A 21 -20.73 -1.15 12.74
CA LYS A 21 -19.72 -0.47 13.55
C LYS A 21 -18.48 -0.11 12.71
N THR A 22 -17.91 -1.06 11.97
CA THR A 22 -16.72 -0.81 11.12
C THR A 22 -17.05 0.16 9.98
N ALA A 23 -18.23 0.06 9.37
CA ALA A 23 -18.66 1.00 8.33
C ALA A 23 -18.84 2.43 8.86
N VAL A 24 -19.34 2.59 10.09
CA VAL A 24 -19.56 3.91 10.70
C VAL A 24 -18.29 4.47 11.33
N GLU A 25 -17.52 3.67 12.07
CA GLU A 25 -16.34 4.14 12.80
C GLU A 25 -15.11 4.33 11.92
N GLU A 26 -14.95 3.52 10.86
CA GLU A 26 -13.76 3.59 10.01
C GLU A 26 -14.07 4.21 8.65
N LEU A 27 -15.11 3.71 7.95
CA LEU A 27 -15.37 4.15 6.57
C LEU A 27 -15.97 5.54 6.49
N GLN A 28 -16.92 5.92 7.35
CA GLN A 28 -17.49 7.27 7.32
C GLN A 28 -16.46 8.39 7.54
N PRO A 29 -15.57 8.35 8.56
CA PRO A 29 -14.56 9.39 8.72
C PRO A 29 -13.53 9.39 7.59
N LEU A 30 -13.20 8.23 7.02
CA LEU A 30 -12.39 8.14 5.81
C LEU A 30 -13.07 8.79 4.62
N GLN A 31 -14.36 8.51 4.39
CA GLN A 31 -15.15 9.12 3.31
C GLN A 31 -15.34 10.63 3.51
N ALA A 32 -15.58 11.09 4.74
CA ALA A 32 -15.68 12.51 5.06
C ALA A 32 -14.35 13.24 4.83
N ARG A 33 -13.23 12.63 5.25
CA ARG A 33 -11.89 13.12 4.93
C ARG A 33 -11.65 13.14 3.42
N TYR A 34 -12.00 12.06 2.71
CA TYR A 34 -11.85 11.97 1.26
C TYR A 34 -12.66 13.04 0.52
N ALA A 35 -13.92 13.27 0.93
CA ALA A 35 -14.77 14.32 0.39
C ALA A 35 -14.18 15.71 0.66
N GLY A 36 -13.58 15.94 1.82
CA GLY A 36 -12.83 17.17 2.12
C GLY A 36 -11.49 17.30 1.39
N LEU A 37 -10.91 16.18 0.97
CA LEU A 37 -9.69 16.10 0.15
C LEU A 37 -9.96 16.26 -1.35
N ALA A 38 -11.22 16.42 -1.78
CA ALA A 38 -11.62 16.65 -3.16
C ALA A 38 -11.07 17.99 -3.69
N THR A 39 -9.76 18.01 -3.86
CA THR A 39 -9.02 19.01 -4.59
C THR A 39 -9.24 18.64 -6.05
N ASN A 40 -10.16 19.35 -6.69
CA ASN A 40 -10.28 19.37 -8.15
C ASN A 40 -9.05 20.08 -8.73
N LEU A 41 -7.87 19.48 -8.51
CA LEU A 41 -6.70 19.80 -9.27
C LEU A 41 -7.01 19.28 -10.67
N SER A 42 -7.28 20.19 -11.60
CA SER A 42 -7.62 19.87 -13.00
C SER A 42 -6.55 19.03 -13.72
N ASN A 43 -5.41 18.81 -13.06
CA ASN A 43 -4.23 18.10 -13.51
C ASN A 43 -3.77 17.01 -12.51
N LEU A 44 -4.61 16.57 -11.55
CA LEU A 44 -4.20 15.57 -10.56
C LEU A 44 -3.70 14.28 -11.23
N GLU A 45 -4.44 13.78 -12.22
CA GLU A 45 -4.08 12.57 -12.98
C GLU A 45 -2.70 12.70 -13.62
N THR A 46 -2.43 13.84 -14.26
CA THR A 46 -1.10 14.08 -14.85
C THR A 46 0.00 14.13 -13.80
N TYR A 47 -0.23 14.73 -12.64
CA TYR A 47 0.77 14.76 -11.57
C TYR A 47 0.97 13.40 -10.91
N THR A 48 -0.08 12.58 -10.82
CA THR A 48 0.05 11.21 -10.33
C THR A 48 0.91 10.38 -11.28
N ASP A 49 0.72 10.51 -12.59
CA ASP A 49 1.55 9.82 -13.58
C ASP A 49 3.01 10.24 -13.49
N TYR A 50 3.28 11.56 -13.42
CA TYR A 50 4.65 12.07 -13.22
C TYR A 50 5.27 11.57 -11.92
N ALA A 51 4.50 11.53 -10.82
CA ALA A 51 5.00 11.05 -9.53
C ALA A 51 5.38 9.57 -9.60
N VAL A 52 4.57 8.74 -10.26
CA VAL A 52 4.84 7.31 -10.46
C VAL A 52 6.05 7.11 -11.38
N GLU A 53 6.13 7.81 -12.51
CA GLU A 53 7.26 7.74 -13.44
C GLU A 53 8.58 8.13 -12.77
N MET A 54 8.57 9.23 -12.02
CA MET A 54 9.74 9.69 -11.26
C MET A 54 10.15 8.67 -10.19
N ALA A 55 9.19 8.11 -9.46
CA ALA A 55 9.47 7.13 -8.42
C ALA A 55 9.95 5.77 -8.99
N ALA A 56 9.49 5.37 -10.18
CA ALA A 56 9.99 4.21 -10.90
C ALA A 56 11.44 4.40 -11.39
N ASN A 57 11.79 5.63 -11.82
CA ASN A 57 13.10 5.98 -12.36
C ASN A 57 13.99 6.73 -11.35
N LEU A 58 13.74 6.54 -10.06
CA LEU A 58 14.30 7.35 -8.97
C LEU A 58 15.83 7.44 -9.00
N TYR A 59 16.50 6.33 -9.31
CA TYR A 59 17.96 6.28 -9.43
C TYR A 59 18.49 7.26 -10.48
N THR A 60 17.88 7.26 -11.67
CA THR A 60 18.32 8.13 -12.77
C THR A 60 18.05 9.61 -12.47
N VAL A 61 16.94 9.89 -11.78
CA VAL A 61 16.59 11.24 -11.31
C VAL A 61 17.60 11.71 -10.28
N TRP A 62 17.99 10.86 -9.33
CA TRP A 62 19.01 11.17 -8.33
C TRP A 62 20.39 11.42 -8.93
N GLU A 63 20.82 10.57 -9.85
CA GLU A 63 22.12 10.67 -10.51
C GLU A 63 22.28 12.01 -11.24
N LYS A 64 21.25 12.40 -12.02
CA LYS A 64 21.23 13.64 -12.81
C LYS A 64 20.93 14.90 -11.98
N ALA A 65 20.41 14.76 -10.76
CA ALA A 65 20.04 15.88 -9.91
C ALA A 65 21.25 16.61 -9.30
N ASN A 66 21.15 17.93 -9.20
CA ASN A 66 22.06 18.75 -8.41
C ASN A 66 21.72 18.64 -6.90
N LEU A 67 22.62 19.15 -6.04
CA LEU A 67 22.48 19.11 -4.58
C LEU A 67 21.12 19.62 -4.07
N PRO A 68 20.62 20.80 -4.49
CA PRO A 68 19.30 21.28 -4.08
C PRO A 68 18.16 20.34 -4.47
N THR A 69 18.20 19.78 -5.68
CA THR A 69 17.17 18.84 -6.16
C THR A 69 17.25 17.51 -5.41
N ARG A 70 18.45 17.01 -5.10
CA ARG A 70 18.63 15.82 -4.25
C ARG A 70 18.06 16.02 -2.87
N GLN A 71 18.25 17.19 -2.26
CA GLN A 71 17.66 17.52 -0.96
C GLN A 71 16.13 17.52 -1.03
N LYS A 72 15.55 18.11 -2.08
CA LYS A 72 14.08 18.08 -2.30
C LYS A 72 13.58 16.64 -2.47
N LEU A 73 14.26 15.83 -3.26
CA LEU A 73 13.92 14.43 -3.47
C LEU A 73 13.99 13.65 -2.15
N GLN A 74 15.04 13.86 -1.36
CA GLN A 74 15.20 13.22 -0.06
C GLN A 74 14.05 13.57 0.91
N ASN A 75 13.66 14.85 0.97
CA ASN A 75 12.53 15.29 1.79
C ASN A 75 11.18 14.73 1.28
N MET A 76 11.07 14.46 -0.02
CA MET A 76 9.88 13.87 -0.63
C MET A 76 9.76 12.38 -0.30
N ILE A 77 10.88 11.65 -0.32
CA ILE A 77 10.96 10.23 0.06
C ILE A 77 10.79 10.06 1.57
N HIS A 78 11.42 10.93 2.37
CA HIS A 78 11.40 10.89 3.83
C HIS A 78 10.75 12.17 4.37
N THR A 79 9.42 12.15 4.43
CA THR A 79 8.61 13.32 4.84
C THR A 79 8.90 13.77 6.27
N ASN A 80 9.38 12.86 7.13
CA ASN A 80 9.76 13.17 8.50
C ASN A 80 11.21 13.67 8.63
N GLY A 81 11.92 13.82 7.50
CA GLY A 81 13.33 14.21 7.47
C GLY A 81 14.29 13.08 7.83
N LEU A 82 15.56 13.46 7.91
CA LEU A 82 16.68 12.60 8.30
C LEU A 82 17.06 12.92 9.75
N ALA A 83 16.95 11.93 10.64
CA ALA A 83 17.41 12.06 12.01
C ALA A 83 18.85 11.51 12.11
N PHE A 84 19.76 12.27 12.71
CA PHE A 84 21.07 11.74 13.08
C PHE A 84 20.97 11.12 14.48
N ALA A 85 21.36 9.86 14.64
CA ALA A 85 21.40 9.17 15.92
C ALA A 85 22.88 9.11 16.40
N PRO A 86 23.31 10.02 17.30
CA PRO A 86 24.72 10.15 17.68
C PRO A 86 25.27 8.88 18.35
N GLU A 87 24.43 8.17 19.10
CA GLU A 87 24.78 6.95 19.85
C GLU A 87 25.28 5.82 18.95
N ILE A 88 24.75 5.75 17.72
CA ILE A 88 25.10 4.71 16.74
C ILE A 88 25.90 5.27 15.56
N GLY A 89 26.12 6.58 15.50
CA GLY A 89 26.82 7.25 14.40
C GLY A 89 26.15 7.10 13.03
N LEU A 90 24.84 6.80 13.00
CA LEU A 90 24.10 6.52 11.78
C LEU A 90 22.93 7.49 11.58
N TYR A 91 22.63 7.73 10.32
CA TYR A 91 21.42 8.45 9.92
C TYR A 91 20.23 7.48 9.90
N ARG A 92 19.15 7.87 10.58
CA ARG A 92 17.87 7.17 10.57
C ARG A 92 16.90 7.94 9.71
N THR A 93 16.39 7.28 8.69
CA THR A 93 15.26 7.79 7.92
C THR A 93 13.98 7.47 8.68
N GLY A 94 13.09 8.46 8.83
CA GLY A 94 11.76 8.22 9.35
C GLY A 94 10.89 7.40 8.40
N ARG A 95 9.56 7.54 8.52
CA ARG A 95 8.61 6.89 7.63
C ARG A 95 8.88 7.27 6.16
N ILE A 96 8.94 6.25 5.28
CA ILE A 96 9.03 6.43 3.84
C ILE A 96 7.65 6.83 3.31
N ASN A 97 7.62 7.75 2.34
CA ASN A 97 6.40 8.13 1.64
C ASN A 97 5.77 6.90 0.93
N VAL A 98 4.47 6.72 1.13
CA VAL A 98 3.71 5.53 0.71
C VAL A 98 3.80 5.25 -0.78
N ILE A 99 3.96 6.27 -1.63
CA ILE A 99 4.11 6.07 -3.08
C ILE A 99 5.42 5.32 -3.38
N PHE A 100 6.53 5.76 -2.79
CA PHE A 100 7.84 5.12 -2.97
C PHE A 100 7.89 3.73 -2.32
N ASP A 101 7.23 3.56 -1.16
CA ASP A 101 7.11 2.27 -0.47
C ASP A 101 6.29 1.24 -1.28
N SER A 102 5.23 1.70 -1.95
CA SER A 102 4.39 0.84 -2.80
C SER A 102 5.16 0.36 -4.03
N ILE A 103 5.91 1.25 -4.69
CA ILE A 103 6.71 0.92 -5.88
C ILE A 103 7.85 -0.04 -5.51
N SER A 104 8.54 0.18 -4.39
CA SER A 104 9.60 -0.72 -3.93
C SER A 104 9.05 -2.11 -3.61
N SER A 105 7.87 -2.19 -3.00
CA SER A 105 7.17 -3.45 -2.71
C SER A 105 6.82 -4.20 -3.99
N LEU A 106 6.28 -3.52 -5.00
CA LEU A 106 5.94 -4.12 -6.31
C LEU A 106 7.18 -4.63 -7.07
N SER A 107 8.32 -3.92 -6.96
CA SER A 107 9.58 -4.36 -7.56
C SER A 107 10.12 -5.63 -6.91
N ASN A 108 10.05 -5.73 -5.57
CA ASN A 108 10.47 -6.92 -4.82
C ASN A 108 9.59 -8.14 -5.13
N ASP A 109 8.29 -7.94 -5.37
CA ASP A 109 7.37 -9.00 -5.78
C ASP A 109 7.72 -9.62 -7.14
N ASN A 110 8.32 -8.84 -8.06
CA ASN A 110 8.80 -9.36 -9.34
C ASN A 110 10.11 -10.16 -9.22
N ASN A 111 10.99 -9.80 -8.29
CA ASN A 111 12.26 -10.50 -8.07
C ASN A 111 12.11 -11.81 -7.28
N ASN A 112 11.11 -11.92 -6.40
CA ASN A 112 10.87 -13.12 -5.60
C ASN A 112 10.08 -14.22 -6.33
N LYS A 113 9.93 -14.13 -7.66
CA LYS A 113 9.40 -15.24 -8.48
C LYS A 113 10.23 -16.53 -8.42
N LYS A 114 11.42 -16.53 -7.80
CA LYS A 114 12.27 -17.73 -7.63
C LYS A 114 12.20 -18.40 -6.26
N THR A 115 11.57 -17.83 -5.24
CA THR A 115 11.45 -18.48 -3.92
C THR A 115 10.12 -18.15 -3.27
N GLY A 116 9.42 -19.18 -2.82
CA GLY A 116 8.01 -19.15 -2.43
C GLY A 116 7.62 -18.07 -1.42
N SER A 117 6.42 -17.54 -1.66
CA SER A 117 5.58 -16.71 -0.78
C SER A 117 6.11 -15.34 -0.38
N ASN A 118 5.93 -14.35 -1.26
CA ASN A 118 5.72 -12.97 -0.83
C ASN A 118 4.29 -12.80 -0.36
N THR A 119 4.12 -12.43 0.92
CA THR A 119 2.89 -11.86 1.45
C THR A 119 2.71 -10.47 0.85
N ALA A 120 2.21 -10.45 -0.38
CA ALA A 120 1.70 -9.25 -0.99
C ALA A 120 0.61 -8.69 -0.07
N LYS A 121 0.80 -7.46 0.42
CA LYS A 121 -0.28 -6.66 1.02
C LYS A 121 -1.40 -6.36 0.00
N SER A 122 -1.22 -6.79 -1.26
CA SER A 122 -2.29 -6.95 -2.22
C SER A 122 -2.79 -8.40 -2.19
N VAL A 123 -3.94 -8.59 -1.53
CA VAL A 123 -4.92 -9.68 -1.68
C VAL A 123 -4.44 -10.83 -2.58
N LYS A 124 -3.68 -11.76 -2.00
CA LYS A 124 -3.73 -13.15 -2.49
C LYS A 124 -5.02 -13.75 -1.93
N SER A 125 -6.13 -13.55 -2.64
CA SER A 125 -7.31 -14.38 -2.45
C SER A 125 -6.90 -15.79 -2.88
N GLY A 126 -6.52 -16.62 -1.91
CA GLY A 126 -6.23 -18.03 -2.10
C GLY A 126 -7.53 -18.78 -2.36
N LEU A 127 -8.15 -18.54 -3.51
CA LEU A 127 -9.25 -19.36 -4.03
C LEU A 127 -8.66 -20.69 -4.50
N VAL A 128 -8.54 -21.62 -3.55
CA VAL A 128 -8.40 -23.04 -3.88
C VAL A 128 -9.81 -23.57 -4.08
N GLY A 129 -10.06 -24.24 -5.20
CA GLY A 129 -11.32 -24.96 -5.41
C GLY A 129 -11.50 -26.01 -4.31
N PRO A 130 -12.74 -26.27 -3.84
CA PRO A 130 -12.97 -27.34 -2.87
C PRO A 130 -12.46 -28.68 -3.40
N THR A 131 -11.87 -29.49 -2.52
CA THR A 131 -11.48 -30.88 -2.82
C THR A 131 -12.67 -31.62 -3.43
N GLY A 132 -12.48 -32.18 -4.62
CA GLY A 132 -13.51 -32.90 -5.38
C GLY A 132 -13.96 -32.23 -6.68
N ILE A 133 -13.50 -31.01 -7.02
CA ILE A 133 -13.69 -30.43 -8.37
C ILE A 133 -12.65 -30.97 -9.36
N GLU A 134 -11.42 -31.22 -8.92
CA GLU A 134 -10.43 -31.94 -9.72
C GLU A 134 -10.39 -33.41 -9.27
N PRO A 135 -10.33 -34.37 -10.21
CA PRO A 135 -10.18 -35.78 -9.88
C PRO A 135 -8.86 -35.99 -9.14
N VAL A 136 -8.89 -36.80 -8.08
CA VAL A 136 -7.67 -37.26 -7.43
C VAL A 136 -6.86 -38.02 -8.48
N THR A 137 -5.75 -37.43 -8.92
CA THR A 137 -4.84 -38.13 -9.82
C THR A 137 -4.24 -39.30 -9.04
N CYS A 138 -4.55 -40.50 -9.51
CA CYS A 138 -4.00 -41.75 -9.00
C CYS A 138 -2.49 -41.83 -9.24
#